data_AF-A0AB34ILQ0-F1
#
_entry.id   AF-A0AB34ILQ0-F1
#
_cell.length_a   1.000
_cell.length_b   1.000
_cell.length_c   1.000
_cell.angle_alpha   90.00
_cell.angle_beta   90.00
_cell.angle_gamma   90.00
#
_symmetry.space_group_name_H-M   'P 1'
#
loop_
_entity.id
_entity.type
_entity.pdbx_description
1 polymer ?
#
loop_
_entity_poly.entity_id
_entity_poly.type
_entity_poly.pdbx_seq_one_letter_code
_entity_poly.pdbx_strand_id
1 'polypeptide(L)'
;MRVASIFPAATEIVCLLGAESLLVARAHDDDSPPSVAALPALSAPAAPLDAAASLAADPPFTLDLALLAQLRPDLLLTPALPSASAAAAAAAAAALPHPPRVLSLSPRSLGDVLSSILQLGAALDRPAAADAALRALRARIAAVDARVAARRARGAPARRLAFLSSAAPPQLGGLWVPQLLERAGGTHPLLAAAPHAGGAAPPPRAVSAEELAALDPELLLVAPRGEDLRGARRAVRSLAAGEWWGRLQAVARRRVLLVDGAAFSRPGPRLVDALEWLCAVLGEEGEPWPRGFPAEWLESAPPPPPPPPGGEEMADIEEAHACAVRLGKLQYTDPRTGYHVFTQIALEQRGYCCGNGCRHCAYDHVNVPPRRKATLRPPIIVKK
;
A
#
# COMPACT_ATOMS: atom_id res chain seq x y z
N MET A 1 18.01 14.78 -21.94
CA MET A 1 17.84 14.60 -20.49
C MET A 1 17.44 13.16 -20.22
N ARG A 2 18.00 12.53 -19.18
CA ARG A 2 17.74 11.17 -18.72
C ARG A 2 17.30 11.23 -17.25
N VAL A 3 16.16 10.63 -16.92
CA VAL A 3 15.54 10.73 -15.60
C VAL A 3 15.44 9.34 -14.99
N ALA A 4 16.02 9.16 -13.81
CA ALA A 4 15.76 7.99 -12.98
C ALA A 4 14.78 8.39 -11.87
N SER A 5 13.75 7.58 -11.64
CA SER A 5 12.79 7.81 -10.56
C SER A 5 12.79 6.65 -9.59
N ILE A 6 12.99 6.93 -8.31
CA ILE A 6 12.80 5.97 -7.21
C ILE A 6 11.60 6.38 -6.34
N PHE A 7 10.69 7.18 -6.89
CA PHE A 7 9.48 7.61 -6.24
C PHE A 7 8.28 7.44 -7.18
N PRO A 8 7.39 6.45 -6.96
CA PRO A 8 6.28 6.18 -7.89
C PRO A 8 5.41 7.41 -8.19
N ALA A 9 5.12 8.24 -7.17
CA ALA A 9 4.36 9.48 -7.38
C ALA A 9 5.05 10.47 -8.32
N ALA A 10 6.40 10.55 -8.28
CA ALA A 10 7.15 11.38 -9.20
C ALA A 10 7.11 10.81 -10.62
N THR A 11 7.17 9.48 -10.79
CA THR A 11 7.01 8.83 -12.09
C THR A 11 5.67 9.13 -12.72
N GLU A 12 4.57 9.04 -11.96
CA GLU A 12 3.23 9.40 -12.43
C GLU A 12 3.18 10.85 -12.92
N ILE A 13 3.82 11.78 -12.21
CA ILE A 13 3.91 13.19 -12.62
C ILE A 13 4.75 13.34 -13.89
N VAL A 14 5.89 12.67 -14.02
CA VAL A 14 6.70 12.69 -15.26
C VAL A 14 5.85 12.25 -16.47
N CYS A 15 5.06 11.19 -16.32
CA CYS A 15 4.17 10.71 -17.37
C CYS A 15 3.04 11.70 -17.66
N LEU A 16 2.41 12.27 -16.63
CA LEU A 16 1.37 13.30 -16.76
C LEU A 16 1.86 14.53 -17.55
N LEU A 17 3.15 14.88 -17.41
CA LEU A 17 3.78 16.00 -18.11
C LEU A 17 4.23 15.66 -19.55
N GLY A 18 3.92 14.46 -20.05
CA GLY A 18 4.33 14.00 -21.37
C GLY A 18 5.83 13.77 -21.50
N ALA A 19 6.52 13.50 -20.39
CA ALA A 19 7.97 13.34 -20.31
C ALA A 19 8.40 11.88 -20.05
N GLU A 20 7.49 10.92 -20.28
CA GLU A 20 7.75 9.48 -20.06
C GLU A 20 8.98 8.97 -20.82
N SER A 21 9.22 9.45 -22.04
CA SER A 21 10.39 9.07 -22.85
C SER A 21 11.73 9.50 -22.26
N LEU A 22 11.73 10.37 -21.23
CA LEU A 22 12.94 10.75 -20.51
C LEU A 22 13.30 9.73 -19.41
N LEU A 23 12.36 8.88 -19.00
CA LEU A 23 12.57 7.89 -17.95
C LEU A 23 13.51 6.78 -18.41
N VAL A 24 14.52 6.48 -17.59
CA VAL A 24 15.51 5.42 -17.85
C VAL A 24 15.52 4.34 -16.78
N ALA A 25 14.87 4.59 -15.63
CA ALA A 25 14.76 3.67 -14.51
C ALA A 25 13.55 4.05 -13.64
N ARG A 26 13.03 3.07 -12.90
CA ARG A 26 11.88 3.21 -11.99
C ARG A 26 12.16 2.60 -10.61
N ALA A 27 11.27 2.82 -9.64
CA ALA A 27 11.28 2.05 -8.40
C ALA A 27 10.74 0.61 -8.61
N HIS A 28 11.05 -0.31 -7.70
CA HIS A 28 10.53 -1.69 -7.77
C HIS A 28 9.00 -1.77 -7.73
N ASP A 29 8.37 -0.90 -6.95
CA ASP A 29 6.93 -0.83 -6.69
C ASP A 29 6.19 0.16 -7.62
N ASP A 30 6.88 0.65 -8.65
CA ASP A 30 6.34 1.56 -9.64
C ASP A 30 5.71 0.77 -10.80
N ASP A 31 4.39 0.86 -10.90
CA ASP A 31 3.53 0.05 -11.78
C ASP A 31 2.57 0.90 -12.61
N SER A 32 2.68 2.23 -12.55
CA SER A 32 1.70 3.17 -13.07
C SER A 32 2.35 4.38 -13.75
N PRO A 33 2.03 4.65 -15.03
CA PRO A 33 1.19 3.86 -15.92
C PRO A 33 1.82 2.49 -16.27
N PRO A 34 1.06 1.50 -16.76
CA PRO A 34 1.59 0.16 -17.03
C PRO A 34 2.82 0.12 -17.97
N SER A 35 2.97 1.13 -18.82
CA SER A 35 4.13 1.28 -19.71
C SER A 35 5.46 1.43 -18.96
N VAL A 36 5.47 2.02 -17.76
CA VAL A 36 6.71 2.17 -16.98
C VAL A 36 7.26 0.85 -16.47
N ALA A 37 6.42 -0.20 -16.38
CA ALA A 37 6.85 -1.52 -15.90
C ALA A 37 8.00 -2.13 -16.74
N ALA A 38 8.12 -1.72 -18.01
CA ALA A 38 9.20 -2.13 -18.92
C ALA A 38 10.57 -1.49 -18.60
N LEU A 39 10.59 -0.41 -17.83
CA LEU A 39 11.82 0.23 -17.38
C LEU A 39 12.54 -0.64 -16.33
N PRO A 40 13.88 -0.61 -16.28
CA PRO A 40 14.63 -1.34 -15.27
C PRO A 40 14.33 -0.78 -13.87
N ALA A 41 14.13 -1.69 -12.91
CA ALA A 41 13.93 -1.34 -11.51
C ALA A 41 15.29 -0.98 -10.86
N LEU A 42 15.39 0.24 -10.35
CA LEU A 42 16.59 0.77 -9.71
C LEU A 42 16.64 0.51 -8.20
N SER A 43 15.49 0.24 -7.59
CA SER A 43 15.40 -0.10 -6.17
C SER A 43 14.90 -1.52 -5.96
N ALA A 44 15.09 -2.04 -4.76
CA ALA A 44 14.46 -3.27 -4.29
C ALA A 44 14.12 -3.13 -2.80
N PRO A 45 13.18 -3.91 -2.25
CA PRO A 45 12.93 -3.91 -0.81
C PRO A 45 14.20 -4.30 -0.03
N ALA A 46 14.53 -3.57 1.03
CA ALA A 46 15.80 -3.79 1.76
C ALA A 46 15.83 -5.10 2.57
N ALA A 47 14.66 -5.60 2.99
CA ALA A 47 14.45 -6.86 3.71
C ALA A 47 12.94 -7.20 3.68
N PRO A 48 12.51 -8.42 4.08
CA PRO A 48 11.12 -8.62 4.49
C PRO A 48 10.79 -7.62 5.60
N LEU A 49 9.82 -6.75 5.37
CA LEU A 49 9.43 -5.72 6.33
C LEU A 49 8.98 -6.39 7.62
N ASP A 50 9.59 -6.02 8.76
CA ASP A 50 8.98 -6.31 10.04
C ASP A 50 7.73 -5.43 10.24
N ALA A 51 6.93 -5.75 11.25
CA ALA A 51 5.71 -5.02 11.52
C ALA A 51 5.95 -3.52 11.80
N ALA A 52 7.16 -3.07 12.17
CA ALA A 52 7.46 -1.66 12.41
C ALA A 52 7.87 -0.93 11.11
N ALA A 53 8.68 -1.56 10.27
CA ALA A 53 9.08 -1.05 8.96
C ALA A 53 7.90 -0.95 7.97
N SER A 54 6.92 -1.86 8.08
CA SER A 54 5.67 -1.79 7.32
C SER A 54 4.77 -0.62 7.71
N LEU A 55 5.03 0.01 8.87
CA LEU A 55 4.30 1.17 9.39
C LEU A 55 5.00 2.49 9.07
N ALA A 56 6.18 2.48 8.43
CA ALA A 56 6.85 3.69 8.00
C ALA A 56 6.07 4.37 6.85
N ALA A 57 6.14 5.72 6.78
CA ALA A 57 5.65 6.49 5.63
C ALA A 57 6.31 6.09 4.31
N ASP A 58 7.55 5.62 4.39
CA ASP A 58 8.35 5.18 3.26
C ASP A 58 9.10 3.89 3.66
N PRO A 59 8.72 2.72 3.13
CA PRO A 59 9.34 1.45 3.50
C PRO A 59 10.81 1.41 3.05
N PRO A 60 11.71 0.77 3.82
CA PRO A 60 13.12 0.72 3.49
C PRO A 60 13.38 -0.05 2.18
N PHE A 61 14.16 0.58 1.32
CA PHE A 61 14.62 0.01 0.05
C PHE A 61 16.15 0.11 -0.07
N THR A 62 16.71 -0.73 -0.93
CA THR A 62 18.09 -0.66 -1.43
C THR A 62 18.09 -0.09 -2.84
N LEU A 63 19.20 0.55 -3.21
CA LEU A 63 19.39 1.16 -4.53
C LEU A 63 20.49 0.41 -5.28
N ASP A 64 20.23 0.04 -6.54
CA ASP A 64 21.24 -0.53 -7.43
C ASP A 64 22.13 0.60 -7.99
N LEU A 65 23.24 0.84 -7.29
CA LEU A 65 24.21 1.87 -7.66
C LEU A 65 24.98 1.54 -8.93
N ALA A 66 25.18 0.25 -9.24
CA ALA A 66 25.89 -0.17 -10.45
C ALA A 66 25.03 0.14 -11.67
N LEU A 67 23.74 -0.21 -11.62
CA LEU A 67 22.77 0.14 -12.65
C LEU A 67 22.60 1.66 -12.75
N LEU A 68 22.51 2.38 -11.62
CA LEU A 68 22.42 3.85 -11.64
C LEU A 68 23.61 4.48 -12.36
N ALA A 69 24.82 4.02 -12.05
CA ALA A 69 26.05 4.49 -12.68
C ALA A 69 26.09 4.17 -14.19
N GLN A 70 25.60 2.98 -14.59
CA GLN A 70 25.51 2.57 -15.99
C GLN A 70 24.51 3.43 -16.77
N LEU A 71 23.35 3.72 -16.17
CA LEU A 71 22.28 4.47 -16.82
C LEU A 71 22.61 5.95 -16.97
N ARG A 72 23.56 6.51 -16.20
CA ARG A 72 23.99 7.92 -16.25
C ARG A 72 22.82 8.90 -16.39
N PRO A 73 21.87 8.93 -15.43
CA PRO A 73 20.80 9.91 -15.48
C PRO A 73 21.34 11.32 -15.21
N ASP A 74 20.65 12.32 -15.76
CA ASP A 74 20.89 13.74 -15.45
C ASP A 74 20.12 14.17 -14.19
N LEU A 75 19.01 13.49 -13.89
CA LEU A 75 18.12 13.78 -12.76
C LEU A 75 17.68 12.48 -12.06
N LEU A 76 17.79 12.48 -10.74
CA LEU A 76 17.25 11.44 -9.84
C LEU A 76 16.09 12.01 -9.03
N LEU A 77 14.91 11.43 -9.19
CA LEU A 77 13.69 11.77 -8.43
C LEU A 77 13.57 10.83 -7.23
N THR A 78 13.45 11.38 -6.03
CA THR A 78 13.44 10.60 -4.77
C THR A 78 12.41 11.17 -3.77
N PRO A 79 11.81 10.37 -2.88
CA PRO A 79 11.06 10.96 -1.77
C PRO A 79 12.01 11.72 -0.83
N ALA A 80 11.53 12.78 -0.16
CA ALA A 80 12.34 13.51 0.83
C ALA A 80 12.16 12.94 2.26
N LEU A 81 12.96 13.45 3.19
CA LEU A 81 13.02 13.04 4.60
C LEU A 81 11.63 12.94 5.27
N PRO A 82 11.43 12.00 6.20
CA PRO A 82 12.44 11.28 6.99
C PRO A 82 12.91 9.91 6.45
N SER A 83 12.72 9.61 5.16
CA SER A 83 13.17 8.33 4.60
C SER A 83 14.69 8.14 4.66
N ALA A 84 15.16 7.25 5.53
CA ALA A 84 16.57 6.91 5.66
C ALA A 84 17.13 6.28 4.37
N SER A 85 16.33 5.43 3.71
CA SER A 85 16.68 4.85 2.41
C SER A 85 16.81 5.92 1.33
N ALA A 86 15.90 6.90 1.28
CA ALA A 86 15.99 7.99 0.32
C ALA A 86 17.19 8.91 0.58
N ALA A 87 17.51 9.18 1.85
CA ALA A 87 18.70 9.93 2.22
C ALA A 87 19.99 9.20 1.81
N ALA A 88 20.06 7.89 2.07
CA ALA A 88 21.18 7.04 1.67
C ALA A 88 21.31 6.96 0.14
N ALA A 89 20.20 6.82 -0.58
CA ALA A 89 20.14 6.82 -2.04
C ALA A 89 20.66 8.14 -2.63
N ALA A 90 20.22 9.29 -2.10
CA ALA A 90 20.69 10.60 -2.53
C ALA A 90 22.19 10.79 -2.28
N ALA A 91 22.67 10.41 -1.08
CA ALA A 91 24.09 10.50 -0.75
C ALA A 91 24.96 9.59 -1.64
N ALA A 92 24.50 8.37 -1.91
CA ALA A 92 25.21 7.43 -2.77
C ALA A 92 25.22 7.87 -4.25
N ALA A 93 24.12 8.45 -4.74
CA ALA A 93 24.05 9.02 -6.08
C ALA A 93 25.01 10.20 -6.27
N ALA A 94 25.17 11.05 -5.24
CA ALA A 94 26.11 12.17 -5.25
C ALA A 94 27.58 11.72 -5.28
N ALA A 95 27.89 10.49 -4.83
CA ALA A 95 29.23 9.91 -4.83
C ALA A 95 29.60 9.21 -6.16
N LEU A 96 28.71 9.16 -7.14
CA LEU A 96 28.98 8.54 -8.43
C LEU A 96 29.96 9.38 -9.28
N PRO A 97 30.70 8.76 -10.21
CA PRO A 97 31.61 9.49 -11.12
C PRO A 97 30.91 10.57 -11.95
N HIS A 98 29.63 10.36 -12.28
CA HIS A 98 28.77 11.31 -12.96
C HIS A 98 27.50 11.49 -12.12
N PRO A 99 27.52 12.36 -11.10
CA PRO A 99 26.40 12.46 -10.17
C PRO A 99 25.20 13.15 -10.84
N PRO A 100 23.99 12.54 -10.80
CA PRO A 100 22.78 13.21 -11.27
C PRO A 100 22.42 14.37 -10.34
N ARG A 101 21.69 15.36 -10.87
CA ARG A 101 20.97 16.30 -10.00
C ARG A 101 19.92 15.51 -9.20
N VAL A 102 19.86 15.69 -7.88
CA VAL A 102 18.84 15.03 -7.05
C VAL A 102 17.70 16.00 -6.77
N LEU A 103 16.46 15.59 -7.03
CA LEU A 103 15.25 16.32 -6.68
C LEU A 103 14.41 15.47 -5.72
N SER A 104 14.30 15.94 -4.47
CA SER A 104 13.56 15.26 -3.42
C SER A 104 12.19 15.88 -3.21
N LEU A 105 11.12 15.07 -3.24
CA LEU A 105 9.74 15.50 -3.03
C LEU A 105 9.21 14.93 -1.71
N SER A 106 8.71 15.76 -0.81
CA SER A 106 8.04 15.31 0.44
C SER A 106 6.72 16.05 0.62
N PRO A 107 5.71 15.67 -0.18
CA PRO A 107 4.38 16.22 0.01
C PRO A 107 3.79 15.78 1.35
N ARG A 108 3.22 16.71 2.11
CA ARG A 108 2.58 16.44 3.41
C ARG A 108 1.10 16.84 3.44
N SER A 109 0.60 17.33 2.31
CA SER A 109 -0.76 17.78 2.09
C SER A 109 -1.13 17.60 0.62
N LEU A 110 -2.43 17.65 0.30
CA LEU A 110 -2.89 17.66 -1.09
C LEU A 110 -2.34 18.89 -1.85
N GLY A 111 -2.16 20.02 -1.17
CA GLY A 111 -1.54 21.21 -1.75
C GLY A 111 -0.08 20.99 -2.14
N ASP A 112 0.69 20.26 -1.32
CA ASP A 112 2.08 19.92 -1.64
C ASP A 112 2.16 18.95 -2.83
N VAL A 113 1.25 17.97 -2.91
CA VAL A 113 1.12 17.05 -4.06
C VAL A 113 0.96 17.85 -5.36
N LEU A 114 0.03 18.80 -5.37
CA LEU A 114 -0.19 19.68 -6.51
C LEU A 114 1.03 20.56 -6.81
N SER A 115 1.77 20.98 -5.78
CA SER A 115 2.99 21.79 -5.94
C SER A 115 4.16 20.98 -6.50
N SER A 116 4.24 19.67 -6.22
CA SER A 116 5.23 18.77 -6.82
C SER A 116 5.12 18.73 -8.35
N ILE A 117 3.92 18.91 -8.91
CA ILE A 117 3.71 18.99 -10.37
C ILE A 117 4.44 20.19 -10.97
N LEU A 118 4.38 21.35 -10.32
CA LEU A 118 5.10 22.56 -10.75
C LEU A 118 6.62 22.40 -10.62
N GLN A 119 7.08 21.80 -9.50
CA GLN A 119 8.49 21.52 -9.29
C GLN A 119 9.06 20.61 -10.39
N LEU A 120 8.32 19.55 -10.76
CA LEU A 120 8.74 18.65 -11.83
C LEU A 120 8.61 19.30 -13.20
N GLY A 121 7.57 20.10 -13.43
CA GLY A 121 7.43 20.92 -14.63
C GLY A 121 8.67 21.78 -14.88
N ALA A 122 9.15 22.49 -13.86
CA ALA A 122 10.38 23.28 -13.97
C ALA A 122 11.62 22.39 -14.16
N ALA A 123 11.72 21.28 -13.43
CA ALA A 123 12.88 20.39 -13.50
C ALA A 123 13.04 19.68 -14.86
N LEU A 124 11.92 19.42 -15.54
CA LEU A 124 11.87 18.69 -16.81
C LEU A 124 11.75 19.62 -18.03
N ASP A 125 11.83 20.95 -17.84
CA ASP A 125 11.60 21.95 -18.89
C ASP A 125 10.22 21.79 -19.59
N ARG A 126 9.18 21.68 -18.75
CA ARG A 126 7.78 21.50 -19.11
C ARG A 126 6.82 22.38 -18.27
N PRO A 127 7.10 23.69 -18.06
CA PRO A 127 6.25 24.53 -17.21
C PRO A 127 4.81 24.66 -17.73
N ALA A 128 4.63 24.82 -19.04
CA ALA A 128 3.30 24.95 -19.64
C ALA A 128 2.43 23.69 -19.47
N ALA A 129 3.04 22.50 -19.59
CA ALA A 129 2.35 21.23 -19.36
C ALA A 129 1.98 21.07 -17.88
N ALA A 130 2.87 21.47 -16.97
CA ALA A 130 2.61 21.43 -15.53
C ALA A 130 1.48 22.38 -15.12
N ASP A 131 1.46 23.59 -15.66
CA ASP A 131 0.37 24.55 -15.42
C ASP A 131 -0.97 24.03 -15.95
N ALA A 132 -0.97 23.42 -17.14
CA ALA A 132 -2.17 22.82 -17.71
C ALA A 132 -2.68 21.65 -16.86
N ALA A 133 -1.80 20.74 -16.45
CA ALA A 133 -2.12 19.61 -15.57
C ALA A 133 -2.65 20.08 -14.20
N LEU A 134 -1.99 21.07 -13.59
CA LEU A 134 -2.43 21.65 -12.32
C LEU A 134 -3.81 22.30 -12.43
N ARG A 135 -4.08 23.06 -13.49
CA ARG A 135 -5.41 23.64 -13.75
C ARG A 135 -6.48 22.56 -13.87
N ALA A 136 -6.21 21.49 -14.61
CA ALA A 136 -7.14 20.37 -14.78
C ALA A 136 -7.44 19.67 -13.44
N LEU A 137 -6.42 19.35 -12.64
CA LEU A 137 -6.60 18.73 -11.33
C LEU A 137 -7.34 19.64 -10.34
N ARG A 138 -7.04 20.95 -10.33
CA ARG A 138 -7.78 21.91 -9.50
C ARG A 138 -9.24 22.04 -9.91
N ALA A 139 -9.55 22.02 -11.19
CA ALA A 139 -10.94 22.04 -11.67
C ALA A 139 -11.72 20.81 -11.18
N ARG A 140 -11.11 19.62 -11.21
CA ARG A 140 -11.67 18.38 -10.67
C ARG A 140 -11.92 18.44 -9.16
N ILE A 141 -10.94 18.93 -8.41
CA ILE A 141 -11.09 19.16 -6.95
C ILE A 141 -12.22 20.15 -6.68
N ALA A 142 -12.30 21.26 -7.42
CA ALA A 142 -13.35 22.26 -7.25
C ALA A 142 -14.76 21.69 -7.55
N ALA A 143 -14.87 20.77 -8.52
CA ALA A 143 -16.13 20.08 -8.80
C ALA A 143 -16.55 19.17 -7.63
N VAL A 144 -15.60 18.50 -6.96
CA VAL A 144 -15.88 17.74 -5.73
C VAL A 144 -16.35 18.68 -4.61
N ASP A 145 -15.62 19.77 -4.36
CA ASP A 145 -15.95 20.75 -3.32
C ASP A 145 -17.38 21.32 -3.56
N ALA A 146 -17.73 21.65 -4.81
CA ALA A 146 -19.05 22.13 -5.20
C ALA A 146 -20.16 21.09 -4.97
N ARG A 147 -19.91 19.81 -5.29
CA ARG A 147 -20.88 18.72 -5.06
C ARG A 147 -21.12 18.50 -3.57
N VAL A 148 -20.08 18.54 -2.75
CA VAL A 148 -20.19 18.42 -1.29
C VAL A 148 -20.93 19.62 -0.69
N ALA A 149 -20.63 20.84 -1.15
CA ALA A 149 -21.37 22.03 -0.74
C ALA A 149 -22.86 21.95 -1.09
N ALA A 150 -23.20 21.48 -2.31
CA ALA A 150 -24.59 21.30 -2.73
C ALA A 150 -25.33 20.27 -1.88
N ARG A 151 -24.69 19.16 -1.50
CA ARG A 151 -25.28 18.16 -0.58
C ARG A 151 -25.54 18.74 0.81
N ARG A 152 -24.57 19.47 1.38
CA ARG A 152 -24.72 20.14 2.67
C ARG A 152 -25.85 21.17 2.65
N ALA A 153 -26.00 21.93 1.56
CA ALA A 153 -27.09 22.87 1.38
C ALA A 153 -28.48 22.19 1.35
N ARG A 154 -28.55 20.92 0.92
CA ARG A 154 -29.77 20.09 1.01
C ARG A 154 -29.96 19.40 2.37
N GLY A 155 -29.14 19.72 3.36
CA GLY A 155 -29.22 19.15 4.71
C GLY A 155 -28.54 17.78 4.87
N ALA A 156 -27.74 17.33 3.89
CA ALA A 156 -27.00 16.08 4.05
C ALA A 156 -25.94 16.21 5.17
N PRO A 157 -25.93 15.32 6.18
CA PRO A 157 -24.96 15.39 7.26
C PRO A 157 -23.57 14.94 6.80
N ALA A 158 -22.53 15.46 7.44
CA ALA A 158 -21.19 14.93 7.25
C ALA A 158 -21.08 13.54 7.89
N ARG A 159 -20.44 12.60 7.19
CA ARG A 159 -20.31 11.20 7.63
C ARG A 159 -19.06 11.00 8.46
N ARG A 160 -19.16 10.34 9.62
CA ARG A 160 -17.97 9.98 10.41
C ARG A 160 -17.21 8.85 9.71
N LEU A 161 -15.95 9.09 9.40
CA LEU A 161 -15.08 8.15 8.69
C LEU A 161 -13.92 7.70 9.56
N ALA A 162 -13.50 6.46 9.37
CA ALA A 162 -12.20 5.97 9.81
C ALA A 162 -11.43 5.45 8.60
N PHE A 163 -10.19 5.90 8.41
CA PHE A 163 -9.31 5.39 7.36
C PHE A 163 -8.11 4.70 8.00
N LEU A 164 -7.96 3.40 7.75
CA LEU A 164 -6.86 2.59 8.24
C LEU A 164 -5.81 2.37 7.16
N SER A 165 -4.63 2.97 7.35
CA SER A 165 -3.44 2.80 6.50
C SER A 165 -2.58 1.59 6.89
N SER A 166 -2.92 0.95 8.01
CA SER A 166 -2.44 -0.35 8.46
C SER A 166 -3.51 -0.99 9.34
N ALA A 167 -3.58 -2.33 9.34
CA ALA A 167 -4.53 -3.10 10.12
C ALA A 167 -3.90 -3.84 11.32
N ALA A 168 -2.58 -4.08 11.28
CA ALA A 168 -1.88 -4.87 12.29
C ALA A 168 -0.46 -4.32 12.53
N PRO A 169 -0.26 -3.43 13.51
CA PRO A 169 -1.28 -2.77 14.33
C PRO A 169 -2.13 -1.76 13.54
N PRO A 170 -3.37 -1.45 14.00
CA PRO A 170 -4.21 -0.45 13.37
C PRO A 170 -3.57 0.94 13.38
N GLN A 171 -3.53 1.60 12.22
CA GLN A 171 -3.05 2.98 12.10
C GLN A 171 -3.96 3.82 11.23
N LEU A 172 -4.29 5.01 11.71
CA LEU A 172 -5.05 6.00 10.95
C LEU A 172 -4.19 6.59 9.82
N GLY A 173 -4.81 6.88 8.68
CA GLY A 173 -4.15 7.58 7.57
C GLY A 173 -3.87 9.04 7.91
N GLY A 174 -2.60 9.45 7.79
CA GLY A 174 -2.16 10.84 8.00
C GLY A 174 -1.87 11.58 6.69
N LEU A 175 -1.13 12.68 6.79
CA LEU A 175 -0.67 13.51 5.65
C LEU A 175 -1.84 14.06 4.82
N TRP A 176 -1.90 13.80 3.52
CA TRP A 176 -3.01 14.28 2.68
C TRP A 176 -4.35 13.56 2.96
N VAL A 177 -4.35 12.40 3.61
CA VAL A 177 -5.57 11.57 3.77
C VAL A 177 -6.70 12.32 4.51
N PRO A 178 -6.48 12.95 5.69
CA PRO A 178 -7.53 13.73 6.35
C PRO A 178 -8.16 14.81 5.45
N GLN A 179 -7.34 15.50 4.63
CA GLN A 179 -7.84 16.51 3.69
C GLN A 179 -8.74 15.89 2.61
N LEU A 180 -8.42 14.69 2.13
CA LEU A 180 -9.28 13.97 1.18
C LEU A 180 -10.61 13.58 1.82
N LEU A 181 -10.57 13.05 3.06
CA LEU A 181 -11.76 12.64 3.79
C LEU A 181 -12.72 13.81 4.04
N GLU A 182 -12.20 14.94 4.51
CA GLU A 182 -13.00 16.13 4.80
C GLU A 182 -13.55 16.80 3.53
N ARG A 183 -12.72 16.93 2.48
CA ARG A 183 -13.14 17.49 1.18
C ARG A 183 -14.20 16.64 0.50
N ALA A 184 -14.19 15.32 0.69
CA ALA A 184 -15.22 14.44 0.16
C ALA A 184 -16.57 14.52 0.92
N GLY A 185 -16.63 15.28 2.02
CA GLY A 185 -17.84 15.47 2.83
C GLY A 185 -17.90 14.62 4.10
N GLY A 186 -16.80 13.96 4.47
CA GLY A 186 -16.67 13.24 5.73
C GLY A 186 -16.18 14.10 6.89
N THR A 187 -16.10 13.48 8.07
CA THR A 187 -15.40 13.96 9.25
C THR A 187 -14.51 12.86 9.79
N HIS A 188 -13.33 13.22 10.28
CA HIS A 188 -12.40 12.28 10.89
C HIS A 188 -11.88 12.84 12.24
N PRO A 189 -12.69 12.78 13.31
CA PRO A 189 -12.41 13.52 14.55
C PRO A 189 -11.15 13.07 15.30
N LEU A 190 -10.59 11.90 14.99
CA LEU A 190 -9.32 11.44 15.55
C LEU A 190 -8.07 12.03 14.84
N LEU A 191 -8.25 12.60 13.65
CA LEU A 191 -7.22 13.29 12.86
C LEU A 191 -7.89 14.38 12.02
N ALA A 192 -8.03 15.56 12.61
CA ALA A 192 -8.53 16.72 11.88
C ALA A 192 -7.51 17.13 10.81
N ALA A 193 -7.99 17.51 9.62
CA ALA A 193 -7.14 18.12 8.63
C ALA A 193 -6.66 19.48 9.13
N ALA A 194 -5.39 19.79 8.88
CA ALA A 194 -4.91 21.16 9.03
C ALA A 194 -5.56 22.07 7.96
N PRO A 195 -5.65 23.40 8.20
CA PRO A 195 -6.32 24.34 7.30
C PRO A 195 -5.88 24.21 5.84
N HIS A 196 -6.80 24.51 4.93
CA HIS A 196 -6.71 24.25 3.49
C HIS A 196 -5.54 24.94 2.76
N ALA A 197 -4.78 25.81 3.44
CA ALA A 197 -3.60 26.49 2.94
C ALA A 197 -2.38 26.18 3.84
N GLY A 198 -1.47 25.33 3.36
CA GLY A 198 -0.13 25.16 3.93
C GLY A 198 -0.03 24.41 5.27
N GLY A 199 -1.14 23.98 5.86
CA GLY A 199 -1.12 23.13 7.05
C GLY A 199 -0.81 21.67 6.69
N ALA A 200 0.33 21.14 7.14
CA ALA A 200 0.58 19.70 7.07
C ALA A 200 -0.40 18.98 8.00
N ALA A 201 -1.13 17.99 7.49
CA ALA A 201 -1.94 17.15 8.35
C ALA A 201 -1.03 16.19 9.13
N PRO A 202 -1.48 15.72 10.31
CA PRO A 202 -0.67 14.88 11.19
C PRO A 202 -0.16 13.61 10.47
N PRO A 203 1.03 13.09 10.83
CA PRO A 203 1.53 11.83 10.28
C PRO A 203 0.58 10.67 10.65
N PRO A 204 0.70 9.50 9.98
CA PRO A 204 -0.02 8.30 10.38
C PRO A 204 0.19 8.01 11.87
N ARG A 205 -0.89 7.69 12.58
CA ARG A 205 -0.89 7.46 14.03
C ARG A 205 -1.48 6.10 14.34
N ALA A 206 -0.86 5.36 15.26
CA ALA A 206 -1.50 4.19 15.85
C ALA A 206 -2.83 4.57 16.51
N VAL A 207 -3.80 3.68 16.42
CA VAL A 207 -5.12 3.88 17.03
C VAL A 207 -5.53 2.63 17.78
N SER A 208 -6.03 2.81 18.99
CA SER A 208 -6.50 1.70 19.81
C SER A 208 -7.89 1.22 19.39
N ALA A 209 -8.25 0.01 19.83
CA ALA A 209 -9.59 -0.53 19.66
C ALA A 209 -10.66 0.35 20.32
N GLU A 210 -10.34 0.89 21.49
CA GLU A 210 -11.20 1.79 22.28
C GLU A 210 -11.41 3.12 21.55
N GLU A 211 -10.35 3.69 20.97
CA GLU A 211 -10.45 4.92 20.18
C GLU A 211 -11.30 4.72 18.92
N LEU A 212 -11.15 3.59 18.21
CA LEU A 212 -12.00 3.27 17.05
C LEU A 212 -13.45 3.01 17.44
N ALA A 213 -13.69 2.33 18.56
CA ALA A 213 -15.03 2.08 19.07
C ALA A 213 -15.71 3.37 19.54
N ALA A 214 -14.97 4.28 20.17
CA ALA A 214 -15.48 5.59 20.60
C ALA A 214 -15.76 6.52 19.41
N LEU A 215 -14.96 6.43 18.35
CA LEU A 215 -15.20 7.14 17.09
C LEU A 215 -16.50 6.69 16.42
N ASP A 216 -16.82 5.40 16.51
CA ASP A 216 -17.97 4.73 15.88
C ASP A 216 -18.24 5.22 14.44
N PRO A 217 -17.34 4.87 13.49
CA PRO A 217 -17.41 5.36 12.13
C PRO A 217 -18.66 4.82 11.41
N GLU A 218 -19.27 5.67 10.60
CA GLU A 218 -20.35 5.28 9.67
C GLU A 218 -19.81 4.61 8.40
N LEU A 219 -18.53 4.85 8.09
CA LEU A 219 -17.79 4.18 7.02
C LEU A 219 -16.36 3.93 7.47
N LEU A 220 -15.92 2.68 7.37
CA LEU A 220 -14.55 2.27 7.64
C LEU A 220 -13.85 1.94 6.31
N LEU A 221 -12.76 2.64 6.01
CA LEU A 221 -11.88 2.33 4.89
C LEU A 221 -10.64 1.60 5.39
N VAL A 222 -10.32 0.46 4.79
CA VAL A 222 -9.11 -0.34 5.08
C VAL A 222 -8.26 -0.36 3.82
N ALA A 223 -7.17 0.40 3.84
CA ALA A 223 -6.26 0.58 2.71
C ALA A 223 -4.81 0.44 3.19
N PRO A 224 -4.35 -0.78 3.54
CA PRO A 224 -3.01 -0.99 4.07
C PRO A 224 -1.97 -0.59 3.03
N ARG A 225 -0.98 0.22 3.43
CA ARG A 225 0.06 0.69 2.50
C ARG A 225 0.90 -0.48 1.98
N GLY A 226 1.30 -0.39 0.70
CA GLY A 226 2.10 -1.42 0.05
C GLY A 226 1.35 -2.74 -0.21
N GLU A 227 0.05 -2.78 0.06
CA GLU A 227 -0.79 -3.97 -0.11
C GLU A 227 -1.86 -3.70 -1.18
N ASP A 228 -2.08 -4.70 -2.03
CA ASP A 228 -3.17 -4.72 -3.00
C ASP A 228 -4.51 -5.07 -2.32
N LEU A 229 -5.58 -5.20 -3.10
CA LEU A 229 -6.88 -5.65 -2.60
C LEU A 229 -6.83 -7.01 -1.89
N ARG A 230 -5.96 -7.94 -2.31
CA ARG A 230 -5.81 -9.23 -1.63
C ARG A 230 -5.19 -9.02 -0.26
N GLY A 231 -4.21 -8.13 -0.15
CA GLY A 231 -3.63 -7.66 1.11
C GLY A 231 -4.64 -7.02 2.03
N ALA A 232 -5.45 -6.08 1.54
CA ALA A 232 -6.54 -5.47 2.30
C ALA A 232 -7.52 -6.52 2.87
N ARG A 233 -7.91 -7.53 2.07
CA ARG A 233 -8.72 -8.68 2.54
C ARG A 233 -8.04 -9.49 3.65
N ARG A 234 -6.72 -9.68 3.59
CA ARG A 234 -5.98 -10.36 4.67
C ARG A 234 -5.99 -9.49 5.92
N ALA A 235 -5.70 -8.20 5.77
CA ALA A 235 -5.53 -7.24 6.86
C ALA A 235 -6.84 -7.06 7.65
N VAL A 236 -7.98 -6.97 6.96
CA VAL A 236 -9.28 -6.82 7.63
C VAL A 236 -9.68 -8.03 8.47
N ARG A 237 -9.19 -9.25 8.17
CA ARG A 237 -9.42 -10.43 9.02
C ARG A 237 -8.82 -10.28 10.41
N SER A 238 -7.64 -9.68 10.50
CA SER A 238 -6.99 -9.40 11.79
C SER A 238 -7.78 -8.37 12.60
N LEU A 239 -8.36 -7.35 11.95
CA LEU A 239 -9.25 -6.39 12.61
C LEU A 239 -10.54 -7.06 13.09
N ALA A 240 -11.13 -7.91 12.23
CA ALA A 240 -12.38 -8.62 12.51
C ALA A 240 -12.30 -9.61 13.67
N ALA A 241 -11.09 -10.03 14.05
CA ALA A 241 -10.86 -10.86 15.22
C ALA A 241 -11.02 -10.11 16.56
N GLY A 242 -10.95 -8.78 16.56
CA GLY A 242 -11.09 -7.97 17.77
C GLY A 242 -12.54 -7.88 18.23
N GLU A 243 -12.77 -8.01 19.54
CA GLU A 243 -14.12 -7.91 20.14
C GLU A 243 -14.82 -6.58 19.86
N TRP A 244 -14.05 -5.53 19.57
CA TRP A 244 -14.57 -4.20 19.21
C TRP A 244 -15.16 -4.13 17.81
N TRP A 245 -14.76 -5.02 16.90
CA TRP A 245 -15.15 -4.96 15.48
C TRP A 245 -16.66 -5.02 15.30
N GLY A 246 -17.31 -5.98 15.96
CA GLY A 246 -18.77 -6.17 15.89
C GLY A 246 -19.58 -5.02 16.49
N ARG A 247 -18.95 -4.12 17.27
CA ARG A 247 -19.61 -2.98 17.90
C ARG A 247 -19.72 -1.76 16.99
N LEU A 248 -18.97 -1.72 15.88
CA LEU A 248 -18.94 -0.57 14.98
C LEU A 248 -20.19 -0.48 14.10
N GLN A 249 -20.77 0.71 13.97
CA GLN A 249 -21.87 0.98 13.03
C GLN A 249 -21.48 0.65 11.58
N ALA A 250 -20.26 0.98 11.17
CA ALA A 250 -19.73 0.61 9.85
C ALA A 250 -19.84 -0.90 9.58
N VAL A 251 -19.57 -1.74 10.58
CA VAL A 251 -19.67 -3.20 10.44
C VAL A 251 -21.12 -3.64 10.41
N ALA A 252 -21.94 -3.17 11.35
CA ALA A 252 -23.37 -3.51 11.42
C ALA A 252 -24.13 -3.14 10.15
N ARG A 253 -23.76 -2.04 9.50
CA ARG A 253 -24.39 -1.53 8.27
C ARG A 253 -23.70 -2.02 6.99
N ARG A 254 -22.71 -2.93 7.07
CA ARG A 254 -21.89 -3.39 5.93
C ARG A 254 -21.23 -2.24 5.15
N ARG A 255 -20.85 -1.19 5.86
CA ARG A 255 -20.13 -0.01 5.36
C ARG A 255 -18.64 -0.12 5.68
N VAL A 256 -18.01 -1.22 5.26
CA VAL A 256 -16.56 -1.41 5.31
C VAL A 256 -16.05 -1.54 3.89
N LEU A 257 -15.13 -0.67 3.48
CA LEU A 257 -14.48 -0.68 2.17
C LEU A 257 -13.06 -1.17 2.29
N LEU A 258 -12.71 -2.16 1.48
CA LEU A 258 -11.35 -2.59 1.25
C LEU A 258 -10.83 -1.87 0.01
N VAL A 259 -9.64 -1.29 0.11
CA VAL A 259 -9.06 -0.50 -0.98
C VAL A 259 -7.60 -0.91 -1.17
N ASP A 260 -7.15 -0.93 -2.42
CA ASP A 260 -5.73 -1.00 -2.72
C ASP A 260 -4.97 0.17 -2.08
N GLY A 261 -3.93 -0.15 -1.31
CA GLY A 261 -3.17 0.84 -0.55
C GLY A 261 -2.55 1.93 -1.43
N ALA A 262 -2.11 1.58 -2.64
CA ALA A 262 -1.46 2.50 -3.57
C ALA A 262 -2.39 3.61 -4.05
N ALA A 263 -3.72 3.42 -3.96
CA ALA A 263 -4.71 4.44 -4.33
C ALA A 263 -4.69 5.66 -3.41
N PHE A 264 -4.25 5.50 -2.16
CA PHE A 264 -4.20 6.56 -1.15
C PHE A 264 -2.80 6.81 -0.59
N SER A 265 -1.86 5.88 -0.73
CA SER A 265 -0.51 5.99 -0.16
C SER A 265 0.50 6.69 -1.06
N ARG A 266 0.23 6.78 -2.37
CA ARG A 266 1.11 7.48 -3.31
C ARG A 266 0.68 8.94 -3.43
N PRO A 267 1.56 9.91 -3.08
CA PRO A 267 1.22 11.32 -3.15
C PRO A 267 1.37 11.91 -4.55
N GLY A 268 0.61 11.35 -5.49
CA GLY A 268 0.61 11.69 -6.91
C GLY A 268 -0.73 12.23 -7.40
N PRO A 269 -0.86 12.49 -8.71
CA PRO A 269 -2.08 13.03 -9.32
C PRO A 269 -3.32 12.15 -9.09
N ARG A 270 -3.13 10.83 -8.95
CA ARG A 270 -4.21 9.85 -8.66
C ARG A 270 -4.95 10.09 -7.35
N LEU A 271 -4.41 10.88 -6.42
CA LEU A 271 -5.16 11.28 -5.23
C LEU A 271 -6.42 12.09 -5.56
N VAL A 272 -6.46 12.77 -6.72
CA VAL A 272 -7.68 13.44 -7.20
C VAL A 272 -8.72 12.41 -7.66
N ASP A 273 -8.30 11.30 -8.26
CA ASP A 273 -9.19 10.18 -8.59
C ASP A 273 -9.76 9.56 -7.30
N ALA A 274 -8.91 9.39 -6.28
CA ALA A 274 -9.32 8.90 -4.97
C ALA A 274 -10.30 9.85 -4.26
N LEU A 275 -10.11 11.17 -4.40
CA LEU A 275 -11.03 12.19 -3.87
C LEU A 275 -12.40 12.12 -4.55
N GLU A 276 -12.43 12.06 -5.88
CA GLU A 276 -13.67 11.96 -6.66
C GLU A 276 -14.42 10.67 -6.33
N TRP A 277 -13.70 9.54 -6.23
CA TRP A 277 -14.26 8.26 -5.82
C TRP A 277 -14.85 8.33 -4.42
N LEU A 278 -14.11 8.89 -3.45
CA LEU A 278 -14.59 9.02 -2.08
C LEU A 278 -15.83 9.91 -2.00
N CYS A 279 -15.85 11.02 -2.75
CA CYS A 279 -17.02 11.90 -2.84
C CYS A 279 -18.25 11.14 -3.37
N ALA A 280 -18.08 10.27 -4.38
CA ALA A 280 -19.16 9.45 -4.89
C ALA A 280 -19.66 8.41 -3.86
N VAL A 281 -18.73 7.72 -3.18
CA VAL A 281 -19.04 6.74 -2.12
C VAL A 281 -19.83 7.33 -0.94
N LEU A 282 -19.54 8.59 -0.59
CA LEU A 282 -20.23 9.33 0.46
C LEU A 282 -21.52 10.00 -0.02
N GLY A 283 -21.79 9.97 -1.32
CA GLY A 283 -23.01 10.48 -1.91
C GLY A 283 -24.24 9.61 -1.68
N GLU A 284 -25.33 9.99 -2.33
CA GLU A 284 -26.59 9.24 -2.32
C GLU A 284 -26.47 7.97 -3.19
N GLU A 285 -27.32 6.98 -2.92
CA GLU A 285 -27.37 5.74 -3.71
C GLU A 285 -27.64 6.04 -5.19
N GLY A 286 -26.81 5.48 -6.09
CA GLY A 286 -26.95 5.65 -7.54
C GLY A 286 -26.02 6.70 -8.18
N GLU A 287 -25.23 7.45 -7.40
CA GLU A 287 -24.18 8.28 -7.99
C GLU A 287 -23.10 7.38 -8.64
N PRO A 288 -22.78 7.60 -9.93
CA PRO A 288 -21.73 6.84 -10.59
C PRO A 288 -20.37 7.20 -9.97
N TRP A 289 -19.72 6.22 -9.34
CA TRP A 289 -18.29 6.34 -9.00
C TRP A 289 -17.43 5.93 -10.21
N PRO A 290 -16.16 6.36 -10.28
CA PRO A 290 -15.26 5.95 -11.35
C PRO A 290 -15.21 4.42 -11.44
N ARG A 291 -15.68 3.86 -12.56
CA ARG A 291 -15.60 2.41 -12.82
C ARG A 291 -14.13 2.00 -12.83
N GLY A 292 -13.80 0.93 -12.11
CA GLY A 292 -12.43 0.40 -12.06
C GLY A 292 -11.53 0.97 -10.95
N PHE A 293 -12.05 1.80 -10.04
CA PHE A 293 -11.31 2.12 -8.82
C PHE A 293 -11.07 0.83 -8.00
N PRO A 294 -9.83 0.55 -7.53
CA PRO A 294 -9.47 -0.73 -6.94
C PRO A 294 -9.96 -0.83 -5.48
N ALA A 295 -11.27 -0.92 -5.33
CA ALA A 295 -11.97 -1.02 -4.05
C ALA A 295 -13.13 -2.02 -4.12
N GLU A 296 -13.47 -2.62 -2.98
CA GLU A 296 -14.63 -3.50 -2.83
C GLU A 296 -15.28 -3.33 -1.46
N TRP A 297 -16.60 -3.55 -1.41
CA TRP A 297 -17.31 -3.67 -0.15
C TRP A 297 -17.01 -5.00 0.51
N LEU A 298 -16.89 -4.99 1.83
CA LEU A 298 -16.84 -6.22 2.61
C LEU A 298 -18.25 -6.84 2.67
N GLU A 299 -18.55 -7.76 1.75
CA GLU A 299 -19.90 -8.32 1.55
C GLU A 299 -20.44 -9.09 2.77
N SER A 300 -19.53 -9.73 3.53
CA SER A 300 -19.80 -10.39 4.80
C SER A 300 -18.57 -10.21 5.70
N ALA A 301 -18.77 -10.11 7.02
CA ALA A 301 -17.64 -10.21 7.95
C ALA A 301 -16.83 -11.44 7.54
N PRO A 302 -15.54 -11.27 7.20
CA PRO A 302 -14.76 -12.44 6.84
C PRO A 302 -14.79 -13.33 8.09
N PRO A 303 -14.87 -14.66 7.92
CA PRO A 303 -14.84 -15.54 9.08
C PRO A 303 -13.66 -15.10 9.96
N PRO A 304 -13.86 -14.96 11.29
CA PRO A 304 -12.75 -14.62 12.16
C PRO A 304 -11.61 -15.57 11.82
N PRO A 305 -10.34 -15.12 11.81
CA PRO A 305 -9.23 -16.07 11.72
C PRO A 305 -9.55 -17.16 12.76
N PRO A 306 -9.54 -18.45 12.35
CA PRO A 306 -9.98 -19.51 13.23
C PRO A 306 -9.25 -19.33 14.57
N PRO A 307 -9.97 -19.43 15.71
CA PRO A 307 -9.30 -19.28 16.99
C PRO A 307 -8.08 -20.20 16.99
N PRO A 308 -6.90 -19.77 17.48
CA PRO A 308 -5.87 -20.76 17.77
C PRO A 308 -6.57 -21.81 18.65
N PRO A 309 -6.58 -23.10 18.25
CA PRO A 309 -7.39 -24.09 18.94
C PRO A 309 -7.06 -24.04 20.44
N GLY A 310 -8.09 -23.75 21.24
CA GLY A 310 -7.95 -23.54 22.67
C GLY A 310 -7.95 -24.87 23.41
N GLY A 311 -7.01 -25.01 24.37
CA GLY A 311 -7.03 -26.04 25.40
C GLY A 311 -6.59 -27.44 24.95
N GLU A 312 -5.36 -27.79 25.32
CA GLU A 312 -4.77 -29.16 25.42
C GLU A 312 -4.67 -30.06 24.18
N GLU A 313 -5.34 -29.79 23.06
CA GLU A 313 -5.16 -30.55 21.80
C GLU A 313 -4.48 -29.71 20.71
N MET A 314 -3.18 -29.49 20.88
CA MET A 314 -2.30 -29.05 19.81
C MET A 314 -1.03 -29.88 19.90
N ALA A 315 -0.65 -30.62 18.86
CA ALA A 315 0.70 -31.18 18.88
C ALA A 315 1.41 -31.18 17.55
N ASP A 316 0.88 -31.77 16.46
CA ASP A 316 1.78 -32.13 15.37
C ASP A 316 1.42 -31.66 13.95
N ILE A 317 2.32 -30.83 13.42
CA ILE A 317 2.40 -30.47 12.01
C ILE A 317 2.52 -31.72 11.12
N GLU A 318 3.25 -32.74 11.59
CA GLU A 318 3.54 -33.96 10.85
C GLU A 318 2.26 -34.79 10.64
N GLU A 319 1.39 -34.86 11.64
CA GLU A 319 0.12 -35.60 11.57
C GLU A 319 -0.89 -34.91 10.64
N ALA A 320 -1.03 -33.59 10.78
CA ALA A 320 -1.89 -32.80 9.89
C ALA A 320 -1.45 -32.89 8.43
N HIS A 321 -0.13 -32.87 8.21
CA HIS A 321 0.47 -33.10 6.90
C HIS A 321 0.20 -34.53 6.40
N ALA A 322 0.43 -35.55 7.23
CA ALA A 322 0.25 -36.96 6.86
C ALA A 322 -1.19 -37.29 6.48
N CYS A 323 -2.16 -36.75 7.22
CA CYS A 323 -3.58 -36.86 6.89
C CYS A 323 -3.89 -36.24 5.52
N ALA A 324 -3.38 -35.03 5.26
CA ALA A 324 -3.59 -34.34 3.99
C ALA A 324 -2.97 -35.09 2.80
N VAL A 325 -1.78 -35.66 2.97
CA VAL A 325 -1.12 -36.49 1.96
C VAL A 325 -1.92 -37.76 1.67
N ARG A 326 -2.41 -38.46 2.71
CA ARG A 326 -3.24 -39.67 2.54
C ARG A 326 -4.54 -39.41 1.79
N LEU A 327 -5.11 -38.22 1.96
CA LEU A 327 -6.31 -37.75 1.27
C LEU A 327 -6.03 -37.13 -0.11
N GLY A 328 -4.78 -37.14 -0.59
CA GLY A 328 -4.42 -36.58 -1.90
C GLY A 328 -4.52 -35.06 -1.99
N LYS A 329 -4.57 -34.35 -0.86
CA LYS A 329 -4.72 -32.89 -0.83
C LYS A 329 -3.40 -32.19 -1.16
N LEU A 330 -3.48 -31.07 -1.89
CA LEU A 330 -2.32 -30.24 -2.24
C LEU A 330 -1.91 -29.26 -1.13
N GLN A 331 -2.82 -28.98 -0.19
CA GLN A 331 -2.60 -28.07 0.92
C GLN A 331 -3.29 -28.58 2.18
N TYR A 332 -2.78 -28.16 3.33
CA TYR A 332 -3.41 -28.36 4.63
C TYR A 332 -3.27 -27.08 5.46
N THR A 333 -4.10 -26.93 6.48
CA THR A 333 -3.96 -25.82 7.42
C THR A 333 -2.98 -26.23 8.50
N ASP A 334 -1.87 -25.50 8.64
CA ASP A 334 -0.89 -25.71 9.69
C ASP A 334 -1.56 -25.48 11.05
N PRO A 335 -1.64 -26.51 11.92
CA PRO A 335 -2.34 -26.38 13.19
C PRO A 335 -1.71 -25.31 14.09
N ARG A 336 -0.39 -25.06 13.97
CA ARG A 336 0.33 -24.10 14.82
C ARG A 336 0.22 -22.66 14.34
N THR A 337 0.08 -22.44 13.03
CA THR A 337 0.14 -21.08 12.45
C THR A 337 -1.17 -20.65 11.80
N GLY A 338 -2.10 -21.57 11.55
CA GLY A 338 -3.33 -21.32 10.81
C GLY A 338 -3.12 -21.06 9.32
N TYR A 339 -1.87 -21.11 8.82
CA TYR A 339 -1.58 -20.88 7.41
C TYR A 339 -1.92 -22.09 6.55
N HIS A 340 -2.33 -21.85 5.31
CA HIS A 340 -2.37 -22.90 4.30
C HIS A 340 -0.94 -23.22 3.86
N VAL A 341 -0.51 -24.45 4.14
CA VAL A 341 0.82 -24.97 3.82
C VAL A 341 0.69 -26.02 2.72
N PHE A 342 1.55 -25.94 1.71
CA PHE A 342 1.64 -26.94 0.65
C PHE A 342 2.06 -28.30 1.21
N THR A 343 1.36 -29.35 0.82
CA THR A 343 1.75 -30.74 1.14
C THR A 343 2.93 -31.19 0.28
N GLN A 344 3.53 -32.33 0.60
CA GLN A 344 4.63 -32.88 -0.18
C GLN A 344 4.16 -33.22 -1.60
N ILE A 345 2.89 -33.63 -1.77
CA ILE A 345 2.29 -33.93 -3.07
C ILE A 345 2.34 -32.68 -3.96
N ALA A 346 1.94 -31.52 -3.44
CA ALA A 346 1.99 -30.27 -4.21
C ALA A 346 3.43 -29.85 -4.57
N LEU A 347 4.40 -30.19 -3.73
CA LEU A 347 5.81 -29.89 -3.98
C LEU A 347 6.45 -30.91 -4.93
N GLU A 348 6.05 -32.18 -4.87
CA GLU A 348 6.40 -33.23 -5.85
C GLU A 348 5.86 -32.85 -7.24
N GLN A 349 4.59 -32.46 -7.34
CA GLN A 349 3.97 -32.03 -8.59
C GLN A 349 4.67 -30.84 -9.25
N ARG A 350 5.38 -30.01 -8.48
CA ARG A 350 6.16 -28.88 -9.02
C ARG A 350 7.40 -29.33 -9.81
N GLY A 351 7.94 -30.52 -9.56
CA GLY A 351 9.10 -31.07 -10.27
C GLY A 351 10.48 -30.49 -9.89
N TYR A 352 10.59 -29.45 -9.04
CA TYR A 352 11.88 -28.90 -8.61
C TYR A 352 11.86 -28.20 -7.24
N CYS A 353 13.03 -28.06 -6.62
CA CYS A 353 13.23 -27.26 -5.41
C CYS A 353 13.39 -25.76 -5.75
N CYS A 354 12.55 -24.88 -5.21
CA CYS A 354 12.64 -23.44 -5.50
C CYS A 354 13.61 -22.64 -4.59
N GLY A 355 14.33 -23.30 -3.67
CA GLY A 355 15.28 -22.63 -2.77
C GLY A 355 14.69 -21.88 -1.57
N ASN A 356 13.36 -21.97 -1.36
CA ASN A 356 12.68 -21.24 -0.27
C ASN A 356 12.68 -21.95 1.10
N GLY A 357 13.20 -23.17 1.22
CA GLY A 357 13.29 -23.86 2.51
C GLY A 357 11.94 -24.34 3.07
N CYS A 358 11.04 -24.83 2.21
CA CYS A 358 9.71 -25.30 2.62
C CYS A 358 9.79 -26.51 3.56
N ARG A 359 8.88 -26.57 4.53
CA ARG A 359 8.83 -27.62 5.57
C ARG A 359 8.67 -29.05 5.02
N HIS A 360 8.00 -29.21 3.88
CA HIS A 360 7.71 -30.50 3.24
C HIS A 360 8.42 -30.66 1.89
N CYS A 361 9.61 -30.07 1.75
CA CYS A 361 10.36 -30.11 0.50
C CYS A 361 10.73 -31.56 0.12
N ALA A 362 10.10 -32.08 -0.94
CA ALA A 362 10.36 -33.43 -1.46
C ALA A 362 11.76 -33.64 -2.09
N TYR A 363 12.57 -32.58 -2.18
CA TYR A 363 13.88 -32.57 -2.84
C TYR A 363 15.02 -32.27 -1.87
N ASP A 364 14.85 -32.53 -0.58
CA ASP A 364 15.84 -32.30 0.46
C ASP A 364 16.51 -30.91 0.41
N HIS A 365 15.73 -29.87 0.13
CA HIS A 365 16.23 -28.50 0.07
C HIS A 365 17.45 -28.31 -0.87
N VAL A 366 17.59 -29.09 -1.94
CA VAL A 366 18.79 -29.10 -2.81
C VAL A 366 19.20 -27.72 -3.35
N ASN A 367 18.22 -26.84 -3.59
CA ASN A 367 18.46 -25.47 -4.10
C ASN A 367 18.43 -24.39 -3.00
N VAL A 368 18.40 -24.77 -1.71
CA VAL A 368 18.47 -23.81 -0.61
C VAL A 368 19.94 -23.46 -0.33
N PRO A 369 20.33 -22.17 -0.26
CA PRO A 369 21.72 -21.78 0.01
C PRO A 369 22.28 -22.42 1.30
N PRO A 370 23.56 -22.87 1.33
CA PRO A 370 24.10 -23.64 2.46
C PRO A 370 23.93 -22.98 3.83
N ARG A 371 24.14 -21.66 3.92
CA ARG A 371 23.94 -20.88 5.16
C ARG A 371 22.50 -20.94 5.67
N ARG A 372 21.52 -21.00 4.76
CA ARG A 372 20.09 -21.10 5.10
C ARG A 372 19.68 -22.55 5.33
N LYS A 373 20.20 -23.51 4.56
CA LYS A 373 19.93 -24.95 4.79
C LYS A 373 20.37 -25.39 6.18
N ALA A 374 21.48 -24.84 6.69
CA ALA A 374 21.98 -25.12 8.05
C ALA A 374 21.05 -24.69 9.20
N THR A 375 20.12 -23.75 8.95
CA THR A 375 19.15 -23.30 9.98
C THR A 375 17.78 -23.95 9.82
N LEU A 376 17.57 -24.72 8.75
CA LEU A 376 16.31 -25.42 8.51
C LEU A 376 16.30 -26.77 9.20
N ARG A 377 15.10 -27.18 9.63
CA ARG A 377 14.86 -28.57 9.99
C ARG A 377 14.84 -29.43 8.73
N PRO A 378 15.25 -30.71 8.81
CA PRO A 378 15.04 -31.68 7.74
C PRO A 378 13.58 -31.66 7.26
N PRO A 379 13.33 -31.81 5.94
CA PRO A 379 11.97 -31.87 5.44
C PRO A 379 11.18 -33.01 6.08
N ILE A 380 9.95 -32.71 6.48
CA ILE A 380 9.00 -33.71 6.97
C ILE A 380 8.28 -34.27 5.74
N ILE A 381 8.57 -35.54 5.41
CA ILE A 381 8.01 -36.25 4.28
C ILE A 381 7.38 -37.56 4.77
N VAL A 382 6.14 -37.80 4.39
CA VAL A 382 5.45 -39.08 4.55
C VAL A 382 6.05 -40.05 3.56
N LYS A 383 6.72 -41.09 4.06
CA LYS A 383 7.21 -42.19 3.21
C LYS A 383 6.01 -42.89 2.58
N LYS A 384 6.07 -43.12 1.27
CA LYS A 384 5.06 -43.88 0.52
C LYS A 384 5.04 -45.33 0.96
#